data_AF-A0AAV4MF63-F1
#
_entry.id   AF-A0AAV4MF63-F1
#
_cell.length_a   1.000
_cell.length_b   1.000
_cell.length_c   1.000
_cell.angle_alpha   90.00
_cell.angle_beta   90.00
_cell.angle_gamma   90.00
#
_symmetry.space_group_name_H-M   'P 1'
#
loop_
_entity.id
_entity.type
_entity.pdbx_description
1 polymer ?
#
loop_
_entity_poly.entity_id
_entity_poly.type
_entity_poly.pdbx_seq_one_letter_code
_entity_poly.pdbx_strand_id
1 'polypeptide(L)'
;MAKDPIRVLVTGAAGQIAYSLLYSISKGDVFGLDQPISLHLLDIPQMMGVLEGVVMELNDCAFPLLREIVATADEKVAFTDIDSAFLVGAMPRREGMERKDLLAANVKIFKSQGKALDQYAKKDVKVLVVGNPANTNALICSKYAPSIPKENFTAMTRLDQNRASSQIANLLKVNVCNVANIIIWGNHSSTQYPDVSHAIVNVNGSVSSVADAVKDDAYLQGDFITTVQKKEELP
;
A
#
# COMPACT_ATOMS: atom_id res chain seq x y z
N MET A 1 12.91 11.45 26.10
CA MET A 1 12.15 10.27 26.56
C MET A 1 12.03 9.32 25.39
N ALA A 2 12.12 8.01 25.59
CA ALA A 2 11.87 7.06 24.51
C ALA A 2 10.39 7.16 24.12
N LYS A 3 10.11 7.28 22.82
CA LYS A 3 8.72 7.27 22.31
C LYS A 3 8.12 5.87 22.51
N ASP A 4 6.83 5.81 22.79
CA ASP A 4 6.13 4.53 22.83
C ASP A 4 6.13 3.89 21.43
N PRO A 5 6.29 2.55 21.32
CA PRO A 5 6.27 1.88 20.04
C PRO A 5 4.91 2.00 19.34
N ILE A 6 4.94 2.26 18.03
CA ILE A 6 3.75 2.18 17.18
C ILE A 6 3.53 0.70 16.86
N ARG A 7 2.30 0.20 17.06
CA ARG A 7 1.89 -1.16 16.69
C ARG A 7 1.41 -1.19 15.25
N VAL A 8 2.16 -1.88 14.39
CA VAL A 8 1.96 -1.88 12.95
C VAL A 8 1.56 -3.28 12.49
N LEU A 9 0.30 -3.42 12.05
CA LEU A 9 -0.19 -4.63 11.42
C LEU A 9 0.22 -4.71 9.95
N VAL A 10 0.69 -5.88 9.52
CA VAL A 10 0.83 -6.26 8.11
C VAL A 10 0.13 -7.60 7.89
N THR A 11 -0.89 -7.64 7.03
CA THR A 11 -1.58 -8.90 6.65
C THR A 11 -0.98 -9.49 5.39
N GLY A 12 -1.08 -10.81 5.18
CA GLY A 12 -0.34 -11.48 4.10
C GLY A 12 1.17 -11.34 4.30
N ALA A 13 1.60 -11.37 5.57
CA ALA A 13 2.96 -11.05 5.99
C ALA A 13 4.03 -11.99 5.44
N ALA A 14 3.66 -13.20 5.03
CA ALA A 14 4.56 -14.16 4.38
C ALA A 14 4.64 -13.96 2.85
N GLY A 15 3.93 -12.97 2.30
CA GLY A 15 3.92 -12.66 0.86
C GLY A 15 5.06 -11.73 0.43
N GLN A 16 5.34 -11.69 -0.88
CA GLN A 16 6.45 -10.93 -1.47
C GLN A 16 6.41 -9.42 -1.19
N ILE A 17 5.23 -8.80 -1.29
CA ILE A 17 5.06 -7.37 -1.00
C ILE A 17 5.37 -7.10 0.47
N ALA A 18 4.83 -7.92 1.38
CA ALA A 18 5.05 -7.77 2.80
C ALA A 18 6.53 -7.98 3.14
N TYR A 19 7.17 -9.01 2.58
CA TYR A 19 8.59 -9.28 2.77
C TYR A 19 9.43 -8.02 2.53
N SER A 20 9.25 -7.32 1.40
CA SER A 20 9.97 -6.04 1.15
C SER A 20 9.57 -4.91 2.11
N LEU A 21 8.26 -4.78 2.39
CA LEU A 21 7.72 -3.72 3.24
C LEU A 21 8.23 -3.80 4.69
N LEU A 22 8.37 -5.01 5.23
CA LEU A 22 8.74 -5.24 6.62
C LEU A 22 10.13 -4.69 6.97
N TYR A 23 11.11 -4.80 6.06
CA TYR A 23 12.42 -4.20 6.26
C TYR A 23 12.34 -2.66 6.26
N SER A 24 11.57 -2.05 5.35
CA SER A 24 11.38 -0.60 5.32
C SER A 24 10.70 -0.06 6.58
N ILE A 25 9.68 -0.77 7.09
CA ILE A 25 9.05 -0.41 8.37
C ILE A 25 10.07 -0.52 9.51
N SER A 26 10.77 -1.65 9.61
CA SER A 26 11.70 -1.94 10.72
C SER A 26 12.92 -1.02 10.73
N LYS A 27 13.34 -0.52 9.56
CA LYS A 27 14.43 0.45 9.41
C LYS A 27 14.03 1.89 9.77
N GLY A 28 12.74 2.19 9.84
CA GLY A 28 12.22 3.53 10.13
C GLY A 28 11.93 4.38 8.90
N ASP A 29 11.96 3.81 7.68
CA ASP A 29 11.68 4.55 6.44
C ASP A 29 10.21 5.01 6.36
N VAL A 30 9.31 4.33 7.09
CA VAL A 30 7.86 4.59 7.08
C VAL A 30 7.44 5.57 8.18
N PHE A 31 7.94 5.37 9.41
CA PHE A 31 7.48 6.10 10.60
C PHE A 31 8.53 7.06 11.20
N GLY A 32 9.72 7.11 10.61
CA GLY A 32 10.83 7.94 11.06
C GLY A 32 11.94 7.16 11.77
N LEU A 33 13.16 7.69 11.72
CA LEU A 33 14.37 7.05 12.23
C LEU A 33 14.51 7.06 13.76
N ASP A 34 13.54 7.66 14.46
CA ASP A 34 13.52 7.81 15.92
C ASP A 34 12.26 7.21 16.56
N GLN A 35 11.45 6.47 15.80
CA GLN A 35 10.17 5.91 16.21
C GLN A 35 10.28 4.39 16.41
N PRO A 36 10.21 3.87 17.64
CA PRO A 36 10.15 2.43 17.88
C PRO A 36 8.89 1.80 17.28
N ILE A 37 8.99 0.54 16.87
CA ILE A 37 7.94 -0.22 16.18
C ILE A 37 7.71 -1.58 16.87
N SER A 38 6.45 -1.98 16.97
CA SER A 38 6.02 -3.36 17.23
C SER A 38 5.29 -3.88 16.00
N LEU A 39 5.78 -4.98 15.42
CA LEU A 39 5.19 -5.57 14.21
C LEU A 39 4.16 -6.63 14.59
N HIS A 40 2.96 -6.51 14.04
CA HIS A 40 1.92 -7.53 14.10
C HIS A 40 1.77 -8.14 12.71
N LEU A 41 2.13 -9.41 12.57
CA LEU A 41 2.22 -10.11 11.30
C LEU A 41 1.11 -11.15 11.23
N LEU A 42 0.17 -10.97 10.32
CA LEU A 42 -0.93 -11.90 10.09
C LEU A 42 -0.76 -12.60 8.75
N ASP A 43 -0.86 -13.92 8.78
CA ASP A 43 -1.06 -14.72 7.57
C ASP A 43 -2.04 -15.87 7.81
N ILE A 44 -2.36 -16.65 6.78
CA ILE A 44 -3.23 -17.82 6.90
C ILE A 44 -2.46 -18.99 7.55
N PRO A 45 -3.15 -19.94 8.20
CA PRO A 45 -2.51 -21.08 8.88
C PRO A 45 -1.50 -21.85 8.01
N GLN A 46 -1.76 -21.96 6.71
CA GLN A 46 -0.91 -22.66 5.76
C GLN A 46 0.45 -21.97 5.54
N MET A 47 0.53 -20.66 5.79
CA MET A 47 1.74 -19.85 5.56
C MET A 47 2.57 -19.67 6.83
N MET A 48 2.15 -20.20 7.99
CA MET A 48 2.83 -19.97 9.26
C MET A 48 4.29 -20.42 9.28
N GLY A 49 4.63 -21.51 8.58
CA GLY A 49 6.03 -21.93 8.45
C GLY A 49 6.90 -20.96 7.65
N VAL A 50 6.33 -20.31 6.63
CA VAL A 50 7.03 -19.24 5.88
C VAL A 50 7.14 -17.99 6.75
N LEU A 51 6.08 -17.66 7.48
CA LEU A 51 6.05 -16.51 8.38
C LEU A 51 7.09 -16.62 9.50
N GLU A 52 7.30 -17.83 10.04
CA GLU A 52 8.37 -18.11 11.01
C GLU A 52 9.75 -17.77 10.44
N GLY A 53 10.02 -18.14 9.19
CA GLY A 53 11.25 -17.74 8.48
C GLY A 53 11.40 -16.21 8.38
N VAL A 54 10.32 -15.50 8.04
CA VAL A 54 10.34 -14.02 7.99
C VAL A 54 10.66 -13.43 9.37
N VAL A 55 10.12 -13.99 10.45
CA VAL A 55 10.43 -13.56 11.82
C VAL A 55 11.90 -13.80 12.18
N MET A 56 12.47 -14.95 11.78
CA MET A 56 13.89 -15.23 11.97
C MET A 56 14.75 -14.16 11.28
N GLU A 57 14.47 -13.85 10.02
CA GLU A 57 15.24 -12.86 9.26
C GLU A 57 15.13 -11.44 9.84
N LEU A 58 13.94 -11.05 10.33
CA LEU A 58 13.77 -9.76 11.01
C LEU A 58 14.60 -9.65 12.29
N ASN A 59 14.70 -10.75 13.07
CA ASN A 59 15.56 -10.80 14.24
C ASN A 59 17.05 -10.75 13.86
N ASP A 60 17.45 -11.48 12.81
CA ASP A 60 18.83 -11.53 12.34
C ASP A 60 19.34 -10.19 11.81
N CYS A 61 18.44 -9.31 11.35
CA CYS A 61 18.78 -7.95 10.93
C CYS A 61 19.12 -7.00 12.09
N ALA A 62 18.83 -7.38 13.34
CA ALA A 62 19.13 -6.60 14.54
C ALA A 62 18.66 -5.13 14.46
N PHE A 63 17.45 -4.88 13.92
CA PHE A 63 16.92 -3.53 13.76
C PHE A 63 16.70 -2.83 15.11
N PRO A 64 17.34 -1.68 15.38
CA PRO A 64 17.29 -1.04 16.70
C PRO A 64 15.91 -0.44 17.04
N LEU A 65 15.08 -0.17 16.02
CA LEU A 65 13.72 0.35 16.20
C LEU A 65 12.69 -0.75 16.45
N LEU A 66 12.97 -2.00 16.04
CA LEU A 66 12.05 -3.11 16.16
C LEU A 66 12.08 -3.67 17.59
N ARG A 67 10.98 -3.53 18.33
CA ARG A 67 10.89 -3.89 19.75
C ARG A 67 10.19 -5.21 20.01
N GLU A 68 9.29 -5.59 19.11
CA GLU A 68 8.43 -6.75 19.26
C GLU A 68 7.97 -7.21 17.86
N ILE A 69 7.81 -8.53 17.72
CA ILE A 69 7.23 -9.16 16.54
C ILE A 69 6.19 -10.17 17.03
N VAL A 70 4.93 -9.95 16.65
CA VAL A 70 3.81 -10.85 16.90
C VAL A 70 3.43 -11.52 15.59
N ALA A 71 3.79 -12.79 15.40
CA ALA A 71 3.40 -13.56 14.21
C ALA A 71 2.27 -14.54 14.53
N THR A 72 1.19 -14.49 13.77
CA THR A 72 -0.02 -15.27 14.08
C THR A 72 -0.90 -15.53 12.85
N ALA A 73 -1.81 -16.50 12.99
CA ALA A 73 -2.94 -16.71 12.09
C ALA A 73 -4.29 -16.30 12.69
N ASP A 74 -4.30 -15.76 13.91
CA ASP A 74 -5.50 -15.29 14.61
C ASP A 74 -5.69 -13.77 14.42
N GLU A 75 -6.79 -13.39 13.77
CA GLU A 75 -7.16 -11.98 13.57
C GLU A 75 -7.29 -11.23 14.90
N LYS A 76 -7.80 -11.85 15.97
CA LYS A 76 -7.90 -11.14 17.26
C LYS A 76 -6.53 -10.72 17.76
N VAL A 77 -5.57 -11.65 17.75
CA VAL A 77 -4.20 -11.38 18.21
C VAL A 77 -3.55 -10.32 17.33
N ALA A 78 -3.67 -10.45 16.01
CA ALA A 78 -3.05 -9.54 15.05
C ALA A 78 -3.60 -8.11 15.14
N PHE A 79 -4.90 -7.94 15.34
CA PHE A 79 -5.57 -6.63 15.29
C PHE A 79 -5.68 -5.91 16.64
N THR A 80 -5.27 -6.53 17.76
CA THR A 80 -5.40 -5.92 19.09
C THR A 80 -4.47 -4.72 19.28
N ASP A 81 -5.07 -3.58 19.63
CA ASP A 81 -4.41 -2.31 20.00
C ASP A 81 -3.45 -1.75 18.92
N ILE A 82 -3.67 -2.07 17.65
CA ILE A 82 -2.83 -1.56 16.55
C ILE A 82 -3.08 -0.08 16.26
N ASP A 83 -2.03 0.63 15.85
CA ASP A 83 -2.02 2.05 15.47
C ASP A 83 -2.10 2.24 13.94
N SER A 84 -1.55 1.29 13.19
CA SER A 84 -1.53 1.32 11.72
C SER A 84 -1.68 -0.07 11.14
N ALA A 85 -2.37 -0.18 10.01
CA ALA A 85 -2.63 -1.45 9.33
C ALA A 85 -2.33 -1.37 7.83
N PHE A 86 -1.41 -2.20 7.37
CA PHE A 86 -1.16 -2.47 5.96
C PHE A 86 -1.86 -3.77 5.57
N LEU A 87 -3.03 -3.65 4.93
CA LEU A 87 -3.81 -4.81 4.49
C LEU A 87 -3.35 -5.26 3.11
N VAL A 88 -2.29 -6.08 3.07
CA VAL A 88 -1.66 -6.59 1.84
C VAL A 88 -2.27 -7.93 1.41
N GLY A 89 -2.61 -8.78 2.38
CA GLY A 89 -3.20 -10.10 2.13
C GLY A 89 -4.56 -10.03 1.43
N ALA A 90 -4.61 -10.52 0.19
CA ALA A 90 -5.81 -10.66 -0.61
C ALA A 90 -5.73 -11.94 -1.44
N MET A 91 -6.87 -12.46 -1.88
CA MET A 91 -6.88 -13.60 -2.79
C MET A 91 -6.48 -13.13 -4.19
N PRO A 92 -5.36 -13.62 -4.76
CA PRO A 92 -4.99 -13.28 -6.12
C PRO A 92 -5.97 -13.92 -7.10
N ARG A 93 -6.11 -13.31 -8.28
CA ARG A 93 -6.87 -13.89 -9.38
C ARG A 93 -6.19 -15.18 -9.84
N ARG A 94 -6.96 -16.28 -9.92
CA ARG A 94 -6.50 -17.57 -10.45
C ARG A 94 -7.04 -17.77 -11.87
N GLU A 95 -6.35 -18.59 -12.64
CA GLU A 95 -6.82 -19.02 -13.95
C GLU A 95 -8.23 -19.65 -13.83
N GLY A 96 -9.13 -19.30 -14.76
CA GLY A 96 -10.52 -19.73 -14.74
C GLY A 96 -11.43 -19.00 -13.74
N MET A 97 -10.91 -18.12 -12.88
CA MET A 97 -11.73 -17.34 -11.94
C MET A 97 -12.40 -16.15 -12.64
N GLU A 98 -13.73 -16.07 -12.56
CA GLU A 98 -14.46 -14.88 -13.00
C GLU A 98 -14.26 -13.71 -12.04
N ARG A 99 -14.46 -12.48 -12.54
CA ARG A 99 -14.36 -11.26 -11.71
C ARG A 99 -15.29 -11.29 -10.50
N LYS A 100 -16.50 -11.87 -10.65
CA LYS A 100 -17.48 -11.99 -9.55
C LYS A 100 -16.98 -12.88 -8.42
N ASP A 101 -16.27 -13.95 -8.75
CA ASP A 101 -15.77 -14.93 -7.78
C ASP A 101 -14.59 -14.34 -7.00
N LEU A 102 -13.70 -13.64 -7.70
CA LEU A 102 -12.59 -12.89 -7.10
C LEU A 102 -13.09 -11.84 -6.10
N LEU A 103 -14.12 -11.08 -6.49
CA LEU A 103 -14.76 -10.10 -5.62
C LEU A 103 -15.41 -10.78 -4.41
N ALA A 104 -16.18 -11.85 -4.62
CA ALA A 104 -16.86 -12.56 -3.54
C ALA A 104 -15.86 -13.14 -2.51
N ALA A 105 -14.73 -13.66 -2.97
CA ALA A 105 -13.67 -14.17 -2.10
C ALA A 105 -13.02 -13.04 -1.27
N ASN A 106 -12.60 -11.96 -1.91
CA ASN A 106 -11.96 -10.83 -1.22
C ASN A 106 -12.93 -10.08 -0.29
N VAL A 107 -14.20 -9.94 -0.66
CA VAL A 107 -15.24 -9.36 0.22
C VAL A 107 -15.34 -10.12 1.55
N LYS A 108 -15.22 -11.46 1.55
CA LYS A 108 -15.23 -12.24 2.79
C LYS A 108 -14.03 -11.92 3.69
N ILE A 109 -12.83 -11.83 3.10
CA ILE A 109 -11.59 -11.49 3.80
C ILE A 109 -11.70 -10.10 4.44
N PHE A 110 -11.98 -9.08 3.63
CA PHE A 110 -12.01 -7.69 4.10
C PHE A 110 -13.22 -7.38 4.99
N LYS A 111 -14.30 -8.16 4.91
CA LYS A 111 -15.39 -8.14 5.90
C LYS A 111 -14.93 -8.66 7.25
N SER A 112 -14.15 -9.76 7.29
CA SER A 112 -13.61 -10.31 8.55
C SER A 112 -12.63 -9.32 9.18
N GLN A 113 -11.66 -8.85 8.40
CA GLN A 113 -10.66 -7.88 8.85
C GLN A 113 -11.28 -6.54 9.26
N GLY A 114 -12.32 -6.06 8.55
CA GLY A 114 -13.08 -4.88 8.96
C GLY A 114 -13.71 -5.04 10.35
N LYS A 115 -14.33 -6.20 10.63
CA LYS A 115 -14.85 -6.50 11.97
C LYS A 115 -13.75 -6.62 13.02
N ALA A 116 -12.61 -7.21 12.67
CA ALA A 116 -11.47 -7.33 13.58
C ALA A 116 -10.90 -5.94 13.95
N LEU A 117 -10.75 -5.03 12.98
CA LEU A 117 -10.41 -3.63 13.23
C LEU A 117 -11.44 -2.97 14.15
N ASP A 118 -12.73 -3.12 13.84
CA ASP A 118 -13.82 -2.53 14.62
C ASP A 118 -13.84 -3.02 16.07
N GLN A 119 -13.42 -4.25 16.32
CA GLN A 119 -13.51 -4.85 17.63
C GLN A 119 -12.23 -4.65 18.45
N TYR A 120 -11.06 -4.77 17.83
CA TYR A 120 -9.78 -4.94 18.55
C TYR A 120 -8.78 -3.81 18.32
N ALA A 121 -8.85 -3.08 17.21
CA ALA A 121 -7.92 -1.99 16.94
C ALA A 121 -8.30 -0.70 17.68
N LYS A 122 -7.32 0.20 17.83
CA LYS A 122 -7.57 1.56 18.29
C LYS A 122 -8.50 2.28 17.31
N LYS A 123 -9.35 3.19 17.81
CA LYS A 123 -10.38 3.85 16.98
C LYS A 123 -9.81 4.91 16.05
N ASP A 124 -8.60 5.37 16.33
CA ASP A 124 -7.82 6.28 15.51
C ASP A 124 -6.83 5.56 14.56
N VAL A 125 -6.86 4.22 14.50
CA VAL A 125 -6.01 3.41 13.60
C VAL A 125 -6.04 3.92 12.17
N LYS A 126 -4.88 3.99 11.52
CA LYS A 126 -4.76 4.33 10.09
C LYS A 126 -4.65 3.07 9.25
N VAL A 127 -5.52 2.92 8.26
CA VAL A 127 -5.65 1.70 7.45
C VAL A 127 -5.30 1.99 5.99
N LEU A 128 -4.31 1.28 5.48
CA LEU A 128 -3.90 1.30 4.07
C LEU A 128 -4.16 -0.07 3.44
N VAL A 129 -5.08 -0.12 2.49
CA VAL A 129 -5.38 -1.34 1.71
C VAL A 129 -4.52 -1.38 0.46
N VAL A 130 -3.77 -2.47 0.34
CA VAL A 130 -2.90 -2.77 -0.80
C VAL A 130 -3.45 -3.97 -1.59
N GLY A 131 -4.03 -4.95 -0.89
CA GLY A 131 -4.57 -6.16 -1.51
C GLY A 131 -5.70 -5.86 -2.49
N ASN A 132 -5.56 -6.36 -3.73
CA ASN A 132 -6.49 -6.06 -4.81
C ASN A 132 -7.83 -6.82 -4.71
N PRO A 133 -8.96 -6.21 -5.15
CA PRO A 133 -9.10 -4.85 -5.68
C PRO A 133 -9.12 -3.77 -4.59
N ALA A 134 -8.07 -2.94 -4.51
CA ALA A 134 -7.74 -2.13 -3.33
C ALA A 134 -8.88 -1.18 -2.90
N ASN A 135 -9.44 -0.38 -3.83
CA ASN A 135 -10.49 0.58 -3.49
C ASN A 135 -11.76 -0.10 -2.98
N THR A 136 -12.19 -1.18 -3.64
CA THR A 136 -13.39 -1.93 -3.21
C THR A 136 -13.15 -2.61 -1.86
N ASN A 137 -11.97 -3.19 -1.66
CA ASN A 137 -11.61 -3.82 -0.39
C ASN A 137 -11.57 -2.79 0.75
N ALA A 138 -11.03 -1.60 0.54
CA ALA A 138 -11.06 -0.49 1.51
C ALA A 138 -12.49 -0.04 1.84
N LEU A 139 -13.36 0.07 0.84
CA LEU A 139 -14.77 0.39 1.04
C LEU A 139 -15.49 -0.69 1.88
N ILE A 140 -15.24 -1.96 1.60
CA ILE A 140 -15.82 -3.07 2.36
C ILE A 140 -15.31 -3.05 3.79
N CYS A 141 -14.00 -2.87 3.98
CA CYS A 141 -13.37 -2.81 5.29
C CYS A 141 -13.99 -1.70 6.16
N SER A 142 -14.07 -0.47 5.63
CA SER A 142 -14.68 0.67 6.35
C SER A 142 -16.16 0.47 6.66
N LYS A 143 -16.92 -0.19 5.78
CA LYS A 143 -18.33 -0.52 6.01
C LYS A 143 -18.53 -1.47 7.20
N TYR A 144 -17.58 -2.38 7.43
CA TYR A 144 -17.64 -3.34 8.53
C TYR A 144 -16.88 -2.88 9.78
N ALA A 145 -16.37 -1.65 9.77
CA ALA A 145 -15.71 -0.99 10.88
C ALA A 145 -16.34 0.38 11.23
N PRO A 146 -17.64 0.41 11.57
CA PRO A 146 -18.37 1.66 11.76
C PRO A 146 -17.88 2.53 12.92
N SER A 147 -17.12 1.97 13.88
CA SER A 147 -16.56 2.72 15.00
C SER A 147 -15.28 3.50 14.65
N ILE A 148 -14.69 3.26 13.48
CA ILE A 148 -13.47 3.93 13.01
C ILE A 148 -13.85 5.01 11.98
N PRO A 149 -13.27 6.23 12.05
CA PRO A 149 -13.54 7.27 11.07
C PRO A 149 -13.24 6.81 9.64
N LYS A 150 -14.16 7.11 8.70
CA LYS A 150 -14.05 6.60 7.31
C LYS A 150 -12.82 7.13 6.59
N GLU A 151 -12.39 8.34 6.93
CA GLU A 151 -11.18 9.00 6.43
C GLU A 151 -9.89 8.28 6.82
N ASN A 152 -9.93 7.36 7.79
CA ASN A 152 -8.78 6.53 8.16
C ASN A 152 -8.59 5.34 7.23
N PHE A 153 -9.56 5.03 6.36
CA PHE A 153 -9.47 3.93 5.40
C PHE A 153 -9.04 4.46 4.03
N THR A 154 -7.87 4.02 3.58
CA THR A 154 -7.29 4.44 2.31
C THR A 154 -6.96 3.23 1.45
N ALA A 155 -6.97 3.42 0.12
CA ALA A 155 -6.53 2.43 -0.85
C ALA A 155 -5.27 2.95 -1.56
N MET A 156 -4.32 2.07 -1.83
CA MET A 156 -3.03 2.49 -2.36
C MET A 156 -3.04 2.70 -3.87
N THR A 157 -3.11 3.96 -4.32
CA THR A 157 -2.82 4.37 -5.71
C THR A 157 -1.44 5.04 -5.84
N ARG A 158 -0.66 5.05 -4.75
CA ARG A 158 0.67 5.71 -4.72
C ARG A 158 1.68 5.05 -5.66
N LEU A 159 1.59 3.75 -5.88
CA LEU A 159 2.43 3.07 -6.86
C LEU A 159 2.16 3.59 -8.27
N ASP A 160 0.90 3.79 -8.64
CA ASP A 160 0.52 4.38 -9.92
C ASP A 160 1.04 5.81 -10.08
N GLN A 161 0.94 6.62 -9.03
CA GLN A 161 1.50 7.98 -9.01
C GLN A 161 3.01 7.95 -9.23
N ASN A 162 3.73 7.05 -8.53
CA ASN A 162 5.17 6.90 -8.71
C ASN A 162 5.53 6.41 -10.13
N ARG A 163 4.72 5.52 -10.72
CA ARG A 163 4.89 5.05 -12.11
C ARG A 163 4.73 6.21 -13.10
N ALA A 164 3.73 7.06 -12.90
CA ALA A 164 3.49 8.25 -13.71
C ALA A 164 4.64 9.27 -13.57
N SER A 165 5.09 9.56 -12.34
CA SER A 165 6.24 10.44 -12.10
C SER A 165 7.52 9.94 -12.76
N SER A 166 7.80 8.64 -12.68
CA SER A 166 8.96 8.04 -13.34
C SER A 166 8.88 8.14 -14.86
N GLN A 167 7.70 7.97 -15.46
CA GLN A 167 7.54 8.13 -16.91
C GLN A 167 7.84 9.56 -17.37
N ILE A 168 7.29 10.56 -16.69
CA ILE A 168 7.57 11.98 -17.01
C ILE A 168 9.04 12.30 -16.82
N ALA A 169 9.64 11.85 -15.72
CA ALA A 169 11.06 12.06 -15.44
C ALA A 169 11.95 11.45 -16.53
N ASN A 170 11.65 10.22 -16.98
CA ASN A 170 12.40 9.55 -18.03
C ASN A 170 12.24 10.25 -19.38
N LEU A 171 11.02 10.67 -19.74
CA LEU A 171 10.75 11.39 -20.98
C LEU A 171 11.54 12.69 -21.06
N LEU A 172 11.58 13.46 -19.97
CA LEU A 172 12.27 14.74 -19.87
C LEU A 172 13.75 14.61 -19.48
N LYS A 173 14.24 13.39 -19.22
CA LYS A 173 15.60 13.08 -18.79
C LYS A 173 16.02 13.85 -17.54
N VAL A 174 15.11 14.01 -16.59
CA VAL A 174 15.35 14.64 -15.28
C VAL A 174 15.29 13.61 -14.15
N ASN A 175 15.79 13.98 -12.98
CA ASN A 175 15.59 13.17 -11.79
C ASN A 175 14.10 13.20 -11.37
N VAL A 176 13.57 12.08 -10.87
CA VAL A 176 12.15 11.99 -10.43
C VAL A 176 11.81 12.98 -9.32
N CYS A 177 12.77 13.37 -8.48
CA CYS A 177 12.58 14.40 -7.45
C CYS A 177 12.25 15.78 -8.03
N ASN A 178 12.46 15.98 -9.33
CA ASN A 178 12.11 17.22 -10.02
C ASN A 178 10.68 17.22 -10.58
N VAL A 179 9.93 16.11 -10.45
CA VAL A 179 8.54 16.00 -10.92
C VAL A 179 7.61 16.00 -9.72
N ALA A 180 6.61 16.89 -9.71
CA ALA A 180 5.65 17.01 -8.62
C ALA A 180 4.22 17.19 -9.12
N ASN A 181 3.25 17.02 -8.21
CA ASN A 181 1.83 17.30 -8.40
C ASN A 181 1.11 16.46 -9.48
N ILE A 182 1.63 15.27 -9.81
CA ILE A 182 0.85 14.27 -10.55
C ILE A 182 -0.26 13.72 -9.66
N ILE A 183 -1.45 13.57 -10.22
CA ILE A 183 -2.65 13.07 -9.53
C ILE A 183 -3.11 11.78 -10.19
N ILE A 184 -3.53 10.80 -9.39
CA ILE A 184 -4.20 9.59 -9.89
C ILE A 184 -5.66 9.65 -9.46
N TRP A 185 -6.56 9.68 -10.43
CA TRP A 185 -8.00 9.67 -10.20
C TRP A 185 -8.61 8.29 -10.44
N GLY A 186 -9.65 7.97 -9.67
CA GLY A 186 -10.47 6.79 -9.86
C GLY A 186 -9.98 5.54 -9.13
N ASN A 187 -10.07 4.39 -9.80
CA ASN A 187 -9.86 3.07 -9.21
C ASN A 187 -8.46 2.55 -9.53
N HIS A 188 -7.78 1.91 -8.58
CA HIS A 188 -6.52 1.18 -8.81
C HIS A 188 -6.78 -0.01 -9.75
N SER A 189 -6.64 0.24 -11.05
CA SER A 189 -6.99 -0.64 -12.16
C SER A 189 -6.62 0.01 -13.50
N SER A 190 -6.90 -0.66 -14.62
CA SER A 190 -6.76 -0.10 -15.96
C SER A 190 -7.69 1.08 -16.27
N THR A 191 -8.69 1.39 -15.42
CA THR A 191 -9.59 2.55 -15.61
C THR A 191 -9.17 3.78 -14.81
N GLN A 192 -7.99 3.77 -14.18
CA GLN A 192 -7.43 4.95 -13.51
C GLN A 192 -7.17 6.09 -14.52
N TYR A 193 -7.17 7.33 -14.05
CA TYR A 193 -6.77 8.48 -14.85
C TYR A 193 -5.52 9.14 -14.23
N PRO A 194 -4.33 8.91 -14.81
CA PRO A 194 -3.10 9.61 -14.47
C PRO A 194 -3.12 11.02 -15.05
N ASP A 195 -3.26 11.99 -14.17
CA ASP A 195 -3.48 13.40 -14.50
C ASP A 195 -2.20 14.22 -14.26
N VAL A 196 -1.78 14.91 -15.32
CA VAL A 196 -0.61 15.80 -15.34
C VAL A 196 -0.98 17.26 -15.54
N SER A 197 -2.28 17.61 -15.58
CA SER A 197 -2.75 18.98 -15.81
C SER A 197 -2.28 19.98 -14.74
N HIS A 198 -2.04 19.49 -13.52
CA HIS A 198 -1.50 20.26 -12.40
C HIS A 198 -0.04 19.91 -12.06
N ALA A 199 0.57 19.01 -12.84
CA ALA A 199 1.92 18.56 -12.59
C ALA A 199 2.95 19.61 -13.03
N ILE A 200 4.00 19.74 -12.23
CA ILE A 200 5.12 20.64 -12.50
C ILE A 200 6.42 19.84 -12.59
N VAL A 201 7.37 20.38 -13.35
CA VAL A 201 8.70 19.82 -13.50
C VAL A 201 9.78 20.89 -13.43
N ASN A 202 10.85 20.60 -12.70
CA ASN A 202 12.07 21.39 -12.67
C ASN A 202 13.08 20.83 -13.69
N VAL A 203 13.33 21.58 -14.76
CA VAL A 203 14.37 21.27 -15.75
C VAL A 203 15.51 22.27 -15.57
N ASN A 204 16.67 21.80 -15.09
CA ASN A 204 17.88 22.59 -14.91
C ASN A 204 17.68 23.89 -14.10
N GLY A 205 16.87 23.84 -13.04
CA GLY A 205 16.56 24.98 -12.17
C GLY A 205 15.34 25.80 -12.59
N SER A 206 14.76 25.53 -13.76
CA SER A 206 13.55 26.22 -14.25
C SER A 206 12.31 25.35 -14.04
N VAL A 207 11.35 25.86 -13.27
CA VAL A 207 10.07 25.18 -13.01
C VAL A 207 9.04 25.58 -14.07
N SER A 208 8.39 24.59 -14.67
CA SER A 208 7.31 24.78 -15.65
C SER A 208 6.24 23.69 -15.48
N SER A 209 5.10 23.84 -16.15
CA SER A 209 4.10 22.76 -16.19
C SER A 209 4.65 21.56 -16.98
N VAL A 210 4.18 20.35 -16.66
CA VAL A 210 4.55 19.16 -17.45
C VAL A 210 4.12 19.30 -18.91
N ALA A 211 2.95 19.91 -19.16
CA ALA A 211 2.47 20.17 -20.53
C ALA A 211 3.45 21.05 -21.32
N ASP A 212 3.93 22.15 -20.73
CA ASP A 212 4.87 23.08 -21.38
C ASP A 212 6.26 22.47 -21.59
N ALA A 213 6.68 21.59 -20.69
CA ALA A 213 7.98 20.92 -20.78
C ALA A 213 7.98 19.80 -21.83
N VAL A 214 6.89 19.03 -21.91
CA VAL A 214 6.75 17.91 -22.85
C VAL A 214 6.38 18.40 -24.26
N LYS A 215 5.50 19.41 -24.37
CA LYS A 215 5.00 19.99 -25.63
C LYS A 215 4.37 18.96 -26.58
N ASP A 216 3.72 17.95 -26.02
CA ASP A 216 3.03 16.89 -26.75
C ASP A 216 1.76 16.45 -26.01
N ASP A 217 0.68 17.20 -26.21
CA ASP A 217 -0.61 16.92 -25.59
C ASP A 217 -1.20 15.59 -26.06
N ALA A 218 -0.92 15.17 -27.30
CA ALA A 218 -1.40 13.91 -27.83
C ALA A 218 -0.78 12.71 -27.09
N TYR A 219 0.53 12.77 -26.81
CA TYR A 219 1.20 11.79 -25.97
C TYR A 219 0.64 11.77 -24.54
N LEU A 220 0.49 12.96 -23.91
CA LEU A 220 0.03 13.07 -22.52
C LEU A 220 -1.42 12.58 -22.34
N GLN A 221 -2.29 12.76 -23.34
CA GLN A 221 -3.68 12.30 -23.33
C GLN A 221 -3.88 10.88 -23.87
N GLY A 222 -2.82 10.22 -24.35
CA GLY A 222 -2.89 8.91 -24.99
C GLY A 222 -1.92 7.90 -24.40
N ASP A 223 -0.72 7.84 -24.99
CA ASP A 223 0.28 6.81 -24.68
C ASP A 223 0.76 6.87 -23.24
N PHE A 224 0.91 8.07 -22.66
CA PHE A 224 1.25 8.24 -21.25
C PHE A 224 0.24 7.53 -20.33
N ILE A 225 -1.06 7.84 -20.50
CA ILE A 225 -2.15 7.27 -19.72
C ILE A 225 -2.16 5.74 -19.88
N THR A 226 -2.10 5.27 -21.13
CA THR A 226 -2.13 3.84 -21.47
C THR A 226 -0.95 3.09 -20.86
N THR A 227 0.24 3.69 -20.87
CA THR A 227 1.46 3.07 -20.33
C THR A 227 1.39 2.95 -18.81
N VAL A 228 0.85 3.96 -18.10
CA VAL A 228 0.62 3.85 -16.65
C VAL A 228 -0.43 2.77 -16.33
N GLN A 229 -1.54 2.74 -17.07
CA GLN A 229 -2.64 1.78 -16.87
C GLN A 229 -2.23 0.32 -17.07
N LYS A 230 -1.35 0.03 -18.06
CA LYS A 230 -0.95 -1.33 -18.42
C LYS A 230 0.27 -1.85 -17.66
N LYS A 231 0.92 -1.02 -16.83
CA LYS A 231 2.15 -1.41 -16.12
C LYS A 231 1.93 -2.49 -15.05
N GLU A 232 0.68 -2.80 -14.71
CA GLU A 232 0.30 -3.91 -13.83
C GLU A 232 0.21 -5.26 -14.54
N GLU A 233 0.08 -5.25 -15.88
CA GLU A 233 -0.13 -6.44 -16.71
C GLU A 233 1.16 -6.95 -17.35
N LEU A 234 2.29 -6.28 -17.11
CA LEU A 234 3.59 -6.75 -17.60
C LEU A 234 4.11 -7.86 -16.67
N PRO A 235 4.47 -9.04 -17.23
CA PRO A 235 4.84 -10.24 -16.49
C PRO A 235 6.08 -10.07 -15.61
#